data_AF-A0A9X1R0I8-F1
#
_entry.id   AF-A0A9X1R0I8-F1
#
_cell.length_a   1.000
_cell.length_b   1.000
_cell.length_c   1.000
_cell.angle_alpha   90.00
_cell.angle_beta   90.00
_cell.angle_gamma   90.00
#
_symmetry.space_group_name_H-M   'P 1'
#
loop_
_entity.id
_entity.type
_entity.pdbx_description
1 polymer ?
#
loop_
_entity_poly.entity_id
_entity_poly.type
_entity_poly.pdbx_seq_one_letter_code
_entity_poly.pdbx_strand_id
1 'polypeptide(L)'
;MKKIILLLLITLVACSKQDSISDKELATEVEIVNNIDYYDKAYIEEASLSEQLEYKRYHLKKVANWLMKNKSDLYEVISTELKINNNSKRFLVSDIVQEMVLRKSGNIWNNVDLNFSLTAFENLDNDSAYPTVFFPNTSKYTDENRSPYDDSKQLYAIKDYDEVNEKEIMVGYQENANNELEEINEPVVPSIAEESEIIVLNIGPCTGTDPIGELRGLGCNSGGGGGGGGQGLDRHYIRNMTVRENKEPWPERSDVTLVGFKTLGLPYDNGPCGYSITGASDCLNEPEGRYIQEFKRKWIRNENQQTINHVIDAYPNPNNVDMYFALVIFERDNWPASKRTVGIDFPNGVTRTAQFRSWDSEYNKVLVKNKSASQGVSKIDGYSVDNSTIRYNLGD
;
A
#
# COMPACT_ATOMS: atom_id res chain seq x y z
N MET A 1 -73.91 34.71 -16.99
CA MET A 1 -75.20 34.71 -16.27
C MET A 1 -74.94 34.34 -14.82
N LYS A 2 -75.42 35.18 -13.89
CA LYS A 2 -75.56 35.01 -12.43
C LYS A 2 -74.29 34.83 -11.56
N LYS A 3 -73.92 35.95 -10.94
CA LYS A 3 -73.25 36.11 -9.64
C LYS A 3 -74.17 35.63 -8.50
N ILE A 4 -73.57 35.20 -7.38
CA ILE A 4 -73.97 35.26 -5.94
C ILE A 4 -72.74 34.61 -5.25
N ILE A 5 -71.76 35.29 -4.64
CA ILE A 5 -71.74 36.16 -3.44
C ILE A 5 -72.61 35.61 -2.31
N LEU A 6 -72.02 34.83 -1.40
CA LEU A 6 -72.36 34.94 0.01
C LEU A 6 -71.08 34.99 0.85
N LEU A 7 -70.85 36.21 1.31
CA LEU A 7 -69.91 36.63 2.32
C LEU A 7 -70.50 36.25 3.69
N LEU A 8 -69.73 35.61 4.56
CA LEU A 8 -69.97 35.72 6.00
C LEU A 8 -68.64 35.92 6.72
N LEU A 9 -68.34 37.19 7.00
CA LEU A 9 -67.49 37.62 8.10
C LEU A 9 -68.22 37.31 9.43
N ILE A 10 -67.50 36.88 10.46
CA ILE A 10 -67.55 37.42 11.83
C ILE A 10 -66.23 37.04 12.54
N THR A 11 -65.34 38.05 12.55
CA THR A 11 -64.43 38.53 13.60
C THR A 11 -63.94 37.64 14.75
N LEU A 12 -62.60 37.54 14.79
CA LEU A 12 -61.68 37.97 15.86
C LEU A 12 -61.96 37.53 17.32
N VAL A 13 -61.12 36.62 17.80
CA VAL A 13 -60.48 36.78 19.12
C VAL A 13 -58.96 36.66 18.91
N ALA A 14 -58.26 37.73 19.28
CA ALA A 14 -56.81 37.83 19.28
C ALA A 14 -56.23 37.39 20.64
N CYS A 15 -54.90 37.19 20.62
CA CYS A 15 -53.94 36.84 21.69
C CYS A 15 -53.84 35.35 22.03
N SER A 16 -52.66 34.72 22.08
CA SER A 16 -51.29 35.14 21.77
C SER A 16 -50.41 33.91 22.00
N LYS A 17 -49.72 33.41 20.98
CA LYS A 17 -48.28 33.11 21.07
C LYS A 17 -47.78 32.65 19.71
N GLN A 18 -46.67 33.26 19.39
CA GLN A 18 -45.97 33.30 18.13
C GLN A 18 -44.94 32.19 18.19
N ASP A 19 -45.10 31.18 17.36
CA ASP A 19 -44.01 30.30 16.92
C ASP A 19 -44.26 30.02 15.43
N SER A 20 -43.72 30.91 14.60
CA SER A 20 -43.63 30.70 13.16
C SER A 20 -42.60 29.61 12.92
N ILE A 21 -43.08 28.43 12.51
CA ILE A 21 -42.28 27.44 11.79
C ILE A 21 -41.90 28.11 10.47
N SER A 22 -40.66 28.61 10.38
CA SER A 22 -40.09 29.06 9.11
C SER A 22 -39.46 27.87 8.41
N ASP A 23 -39.96 27.57 7.21
CA ASP A 23 -39.27 26.80 6.19
C ASP A 23 -37.89 27.42 5.91
N LYS A 24 -36.88 26.97 6.65
CA LYS A 24 -35.47 27.28 6.43
C LYS A 24 -34.55 26.26 7.12
N GLU A 25 -34.85 24.97 6.97
CA GLU A 25 -33.79 23.95 7.03
C GLU A 25 -33.18 23.83 5.63
N LEU A 26 -32.49 24.91 5.24
CA LEU A 26 -31.40 24.81 4.29
C LEU A 26 -30.33 24.02 5.04
N ALA A 27 -30.14 22.75 4.67
CA ALA A 27 -29.00 21.95 5.09
C ALA A 27 -27.74 22.76 4.76
N THR A 28 -27.27 23.49 5.77
CA THR A 28 -25.96 24.09 5.74
C THR A 28 -25.08 22.92 6.10
N GLU A 29 -24.49 22.28 5.08
CA GLU A 29 -23.27 21.51 5.28
C GLU A 29 -22.34 22.44 6.03
N VAL A 30 -22.22 22.19 7.34
CA VAL A 30 -21.14 22.75 8.11
C VAL A 30 -19.92 22.07 7.52
N GLU A 31 -19.20 22.77 6.63
CA GLU A 31 -17.77 22.54 6.45
C GLU A 31 -17.19 22.66 7.85
N ILE A 32 -17.04 21.52 8.54
CA ILE A 32 -16.12 21.43 9.65
C ILE A 32 -14.78 21.61 8.96
N VAL A 33 -14.28 22.85 8.95
CA VAL A 33 -12.88 23.11 8.62
C VAL A 33 -12.10 22.45 9.75
N ASN A 34 -11.83 21.15 9.58
CA ASN A 34 -10.87 20.44 10.39
C ASN A 34 -9.56 21.17 10.15
N ASN A 35 -9.11 21.94 11.14
CA ASN A 35 -7.83 22.60 11.06
C ASN A 35 -6.76 21.54 11.33
N ILE A 36 -6.51 20.67 10.34
CA ILE A 36 -5.50 19.62 10.41
C ILE A 36 -4.14 20.30 10.44
N ASP A 37 -3.35 20.02 11.48
CA ASP A 37 -1.94 20.41 11.49
C ASP A 37 -1.13 19.40 10.66
N TYR A 38 -0.93 19.76 9.39
CA TYR A 38 -0.13 18.94 8.46
C TYR A 38 1.35 18.86 8.82
N TYR A 39 1.82 19.52 9.87
CA TYR A 39 3.22 19.47 10.30
C TYR A 39 3.42 18.71 11.62
N ASP A 40 2.35 18.35 12.32
CA ASP A 40 2.39 17.59 13.58
C ASP A 40 2.13 16.10 13.35
N LYS A 41 3.21 15.30 13.35
CA LYS A 41 3.13 13.84 13.21
C LYS A 41 2.47 13.16 14.41
N ALA A 42 2.68 13.67 15.62
CA ALA A 42 2.10 13.06 16.81
C ALA A 42 0.57 13.26 16.83
N TYR A 43 0.11 14.42 16.33
CA TYR A 43 -1.30 14.65 16.08
C TYR A 43 -1.87 13.64 15.07
N ILE A 44 -1.24 13.50 13.90
CA ILE A 44 -1.84 12.72 12.81
C ILE A 44 -1.89 11.22 13.10
N GLU A 45 -0.96 10.69 13.89
CA GLU A 45 -0.98 9.28 14.32
C GLU A 45 -2.23 8.92 15.13
N GLU A 46 -2.75 9.86 15.93
CA GLU A 46 -3.93 9.68 16.79
C GLU A 46 -5.21 10.26 16.16
N ALA A 47 -5.11 10.89 14.98
CA ALA A 47 -6.23 11.51 14.29
C ALA A 47 -7.21 10.47 13.70
N SER A 48 -8.39 10.92 13.31
CA SER A 48 -9.37 10.07 12.63
C SER A 48 -8.85 9.58 11.27
N LEU A 49 -9.37 8.46 10.77
CA LEU A 49 -8.98 7.93 9.46
C LEU A 49 -9.16 8.97 8.35
N SER A 50 -10.29 9.69 8.34
CA SER A 50 -10.54 10.79 7.40
C SER A 50 -9.41 11.85 7.42
N GLU A 51 -8.94 12.25 8.59
CA GLU A 51 -7.86 13.24 8.72
C GLU A 51 -6.52 12.65 8.28
N GLN A 52 -6.24 11.39 8.60
CA GLN A 52 -5.04 10.69 8.14
C GLN A 52 -5.00 10.56 6.61
N LEU A 53 -6.13 10.25 5.98
CA LEU A 53 -6.27 10.24 4.53
C LEU A 53 -6.08 11.65 3.95
N GLU A 54 -6.64 12.68 4.57
CA GLU A 54 -6.46 14.08 4.15
C GLU A 54 -4.99 14.52 4.26
N TYR A 55 -4.29 14.16 5.34
CA TYR A 55 -2.85 14.37 5.49
C TYR A 55 -2.05 13.67 4.39
N LYS A 56 -2.37 12.40 4.09
CA LYS A 56 -1.76 11.66 2.97
C LYS A 56 -1.95 12.40 1.65
N ARG A 57 -3.19 12.79 1.33
CA ARG A 57 -3.54 13.53 0.11
C ARG A 57 -2.79 14.86 0.05
N TYR A 58 -2.75 15.62 1.14
CA TYR A 58 -2.08 16.93 1.19
C TYR A 58 -0.60 16.83 0.78
N HIS A 59 0.17 15.93 1.42
CA HIS A 59 1.59 15.79 1.11
C HIS A 59 1.85 15.20 -0.27
N LEU A 60 1.08 14.19 -0.68
CA LEU A 60 1.22 13.63 -2.03
C LEU A 60 0.82 14.64 -3.11
N LYS A 61 -0.17 15.51 -2.89
CA LYS A 61 -0.52 16.62 -3.79
C LYS A 61 0.59 17.67 -3.87
N LYS A 62 1.25 18.00 -2.75
CA LYS A 62 2.42 18.92 -2.76
C LYS A 62 3.55 18.34 -3.62
N VAL A 63 3.83 17.05 -3.47
CA VAL A 63 4.79 16.31 -4.31
C VAL A 63 4.37 16.32 -5.78
N ALA A 64 3.12 15.95 -6.09
CA ALA A 64 2.60 15.91 -7.45
C ALA A 64 2.62 17.29 -8.13
N ASN A 65 2.24 18.35 -7.41
CA ASN A 65 2.32 19.73 -7.90
C ASN A 65 3.75 20.12 -8.26
N TRP A 66 4.72 19.70 -7.45
CA TRP A 66 6.12 19.95 -7.73
C TRP A 66 6.60 19.18 -8.97
N LEU A 67 6.26 17.90 -9.10
CA LEU A 67 6.56 17.09 -10.28
C LEU A 67 5.95 17.69 -11.56
N MET A 68 4.71 18.16 -11.49
CA MET A 68 4.01 18.82 -12.59
C MET A 68 4.73 20.08 -13.07
N LYS A 69 5.17 20.93 -12.14
CA LYS A 69 5.93 22.16 -12.45
C LYS A 69 7.31 21.85 -13.04
N ASN A 70 7.83 20.64 -12.85
CA ASN A 70 9.13 20.18 -13.36
C ASN A 70 8.98 19.02 -14.38
N LYS A 71 7.84 18.95 -15.09
CA LYS A 71 7.47 17.86 -16.01
C LYS A 71 8.56 17.54 -17.05
N SER A 72 9.22 18.57 -17.60
CA SER A 72 10.28 18.37 -18.61
C SER A 72 11.45 17.56 -18.06
N ASP A 73 11.90 17.89 -16.85
CA ASP A 73 13.04 17.24 -16.22
C ASP A 73 12.66 15.85 -15.74
N LEU A 74 11.41 15.68 -15.33
CA LEU A 74 10.87 14.40 -14.88
C LEU A 74 10.97 13.39 -16.00
N TYR A 75 10.51 13.74 -17.19
CA TYR A 75 10.60 12.86 -18.33
C TYR A 75 12.03 12.60 -18.78
N GLU A 76 12.93 13.59 -18.65
CA GLU A 76 14.34 13.36 -18.94
C GLU A 76 14.96 12.33 -17.99
N VAL A 77 14.69 12.43 -16.68
CA VAL A 77 15.16 11.46 -15.68
C VAL A 77 14.57 10.09 -15.95
N ILE A 78 13.23 10.01 -16.02
CA ILE A 78 12.51 8.75 -16.16
C ILE A 78 12.83 8.04 -17.48
N SER A 79 12.99 8.77 -18.60
CA SER A 79 13.36 8.15 -19.88
C SER A 79 14.78 7.57 -19.87
N THR A 80 15.74 8.20 -19.19
CA THR A 80 17.08 7.62 -18.99
C THR A 80 16.98 6.32 -18.18
N GLU A 81 16.26 6.36 -17.06
CA GLU A 81 16.21 5.23 -16.12
C GLU A 81 15.40 4.04 -16.65
N LEU A 82 14.26 4.29 -17.30
CA LEU A 82 13.45 3.24 -17.93
C LEU A 82 14.21 2.55 -19.08
N LYS A 83 15.08 3.26 -19.81
CA LYS A 83 15.92 2.65 -20.85
C LYS A 83 16.98 1.72 -20.26
N ILE A 84 17.50 2.04 -19.07
CA ILE A 84 18.51 1.24 -18.38
C ILE A 84 17.87 0.04 -17.67
N ASN A 85 16.68 0.22 -17.08
CA ASN A 85 16.06 -0.76 -16.21
C ASN A 85 14.61 -1.06 -16.63
N ASN A 86 14.45 -1.87 -17.69
CA ASN A 86 13.16 -2.26 -18.30
C ASN A 86 12.11 -2.88 -17.34
N ASN A 87 12.48 -3.17 -16.09
CA ASN A 87 11.65 -3.88 -15.13
C ASN A 87 11.17 -3.04 -13.96
N SER A 88 11.86 -1.95 -13.61
CA SER A 88 11.39 -1.12 -12.49
C SER A 88 10.34 -0.14 -12.96
N LYS A 89 9.32 0.00 -12.13
CA LYS A 89 8.14 0.81 -12.44
C LYS A 89 7.76 1.76 -11.32
N ARG A 90 8.35 1.60 -10.13
CA ARG A 90 8.13 2.45 -8.97
C ARG A 90 9.46 3.08 -8.60
N PHE A 91 9.46 4.40 -8.40
CA PHE A 91 10.64 5.21 -8.08
C PHE A 91 10.34 6.01 -6.82
N LEU A 92 11.32 6.14 -5.92
CA LEU A 92 11.28 7.11 -4.84
C LEU A 92 11.33 8.50 -5.44
N VAL A 93 10.45 9.38 -4.95
CA VAL A 93 10.43 10.77 -5.43
C VAL A 93 11.70 11.51 -5.00
N SER A 94 12.23 11.19 -3.82
CA SER A 94 13.51 11.75 -3.33
C SER A 94 14.65 11.56 -4.33
N ASP A 95 14.72 10.38 -4.93
CA ASP A 95 15.77 9.99 -5.85
C ASP A 95 15.62 10.74 -7.17
N ILE A 96 14.39 10.87 -7.67
CA ILE A 96 14.08 11.71 -8.84
C ILE A 96 14.48 13.16 -8.60
N VAL A 97 14.10 13.74 -7.44
CA VAL A 97 14.42 15.14 -7.08
C VAL A 97 15.94 15.33 -7.05
N GLN A 98 16.66 14.39 -6.43
CA GLN A 98 18.11 14.44 -6.36
C GLN A 98 18.75 14.36 -7.76
N GLU A 99 18.25 13.49 -8.63
CA GLU A 99 18.74 13.39 -10.00
C GLU A 99 18.51 14.66 -10.81
N MET A 100 17.35 15.28 -10.69
CA MET A 100 17.09 16.57 -11.32
C MET A 100 18.05 17.66 -10.84
N VAL A 101 18.36 17.70 -9.54
CA VAL A 101 19.35 18.62 -8.96
C VAL A 101 20.72 18.41 -9.57
N LEU A 102 21.18 17.16 -9.60
CA LEU A 102 22.51 16.81 -10.10
C LEU A 102 22.68 17.17 -11.57
N ARG A 103 21.62 16.99 -12.39
CA ARG A 103 21.64 17.37 -13.81
C ARG A 103 21.65 18.88 -14.03
N LYS A 104 20.94 19.66 -13.20
CA LYS A 104 20.76 21.11 -13.42
C LYS A 104 21.81 22.03 -12.79
N SER A 105 22.75 21.53 -11.99
CA SER A 105 23.72 22.39 -11.29
C SER A 105 23.05 23.54 -10.51
N GLY A 106 21.85 23.31 -9.95
CA GLY A 106 21.02 24.33 -9.29
C GLY A 106 20.37 23.84 -7.99
N ASN A 107 20.09 24.77 -7.07
CA ASN A 107 19.52 24.47 -5.74
C ASN A 107 17.99 24.28 -5.79
N ILE A 108 17.53 23.09 -6.17
CA ILE A 108 16.10 22.70 -6.02
C ILE A 108 15.74 22.44 -4.54
N TRP A 109 16.74 22.14 -3.70
CA TRP A 109 16.58 21.83 -2.27
C TRP A 109 16.04 22.97 -1.38
N ASN A 110 15.81 24.17 -1.92
CA ASN A 110 15.28 25.30 -1.16
C ASN A 110 13.75 25.31 -1.02
N ASN A 111 13.04 24.32 -1.57
CA ASN A 111 11.59 24.20 -1.40
C ASN A 111 11.26 23.49 -0.07
N VAL A 112 11.01 24.28 0.97
CA VAL A 112 10.70 23.78 2.33
C VAL A 112 9.47 22.89 2.34
N ASP A 113 8.40 23.26 1.63
CA ASP A 113 7.16 22.48 1.56
C ASP A 113 7.36 21.12 0.91
N LEU A 114 8.17 21.06 -0.16
CA LEU A 114 8.52 19.80 -0.81
C LEU A 114 9.32 18.92 0.13
N ASN A 115 10.40 19.44 0.72
CA ASN A 115 11.26 18.68 1.63
C ASN A 115 10.47 18.12 2.81
N PHE A 116 9.54 18.91 3.36
CA PHE A 116 8.65 18.43 4.41
C PHE A 116 7.76 17.30 3.90
N SER A 117 7.13 17.46 2.73
CA SER A 117 6.23 16.43 2.16
C SER A 117 6.97 15.14 1.75
N LEU A 118 8.26 15.22 1.40
CA LEU A 118 9.08 14.04 1.09
C LEU A 118 9.38 13.19 2.33
N THR A 119 9.41 13.80 3.52
CA THR A 119 9.75 13.15 4.80
C THR A 119 8.53 13.01 5.72
N ALA A 120 7.34 13.42 5.26
CA ALA A 120 6.11 13.47 6.04
C ALA A 120 5.63 12.10 6.55
N PHE A 121 6.04 11.01 5.90
CA PHE A 121 5.63 9.63 6.23
C PHE A 121 6.72 8.80 6.91
N GLU A 122 7.85 9.42 7.26
CA GLU A 122 8.89 8.77 8.05
C GLU A 122 8.46 8.66 9.52
N ASN A 123 8.69 7.50 10.12
CA ASN A 123 8.38 7.21 11.53
C ASN A 123 6.92 7.52 11.91
N LEU A 124 5.97 7.21 11.03
CA LEU A 124 4.54 7.27 11.34
C LEU A 124 4.04 5.89 11.81
N ASP A 125 3.48 5.84 13.01
CA ASP A 125 2.97 4.63 13.66
C ASP A 125 4.04 3.50 13.65
N ASN A 126 5.25 3.88 14.03
CA ASN A 126 6.48 3.06 14.09
C ASN A 126 6.99 2.50 12.75
N ASP A 127 6.40 2.92 11.62
CA ASP A 127 6.84 2.50 10.28
C ASP A 127 7.38 3.72 9.52
N SER A 128 8.29 3.49 8.57
CA SER A 128 8.74 4.53 7.64
C SER A 128 8.32 4.20 6.22
N ALA A 129 7.57 5.11 5.61
CA ALA A 129 7.22 5.07 4.21
C ALA A 129 7.66 6.37 3.52
N TYR A 130 7.79 6.30 2.20
CA TYR A 130 8.34 7.38 1.39
C TYR A 130 7.45 7.60 0.17
N PRO A 131 7.27 8.85 -0.29
CA PRO A 131 6.58 9.11 -1.54
C PRO A 131 7.25 8.40 -2.72
N THR A 132 6.44 7.68 -3.48
CA THR A 132 6.84 6.95 -4.67
C THR A 132 5.98 7.36 -5.86
N VAL A 133 6.53 7.23 -7.05
CA VAL A 133 5.82 7.41 -8.31
C VAL A 133 5.88 6.15 -9.15
N PHE A 134 4.76 5.83 -9.79
CA PHE A 134 4.63 4.71 -10.71
C PHE A 134 4.06 5.16 -12.05
N PHE A 135 4.66 4.65 -13.13
CA PHE A 135 4.28 4.98 -14.51
C PHE A 135 3.62 3.74 -15.16
N PRO A 136 2.28 3.62 -15.14
CA PRO A 136 1.57 2.44 -15.65
C PRO A 136 1.86 2.15 -17.13
N ASN A 137 1.99 3.19 -17.95
CA ASN A 137 2.16 3.09 -19.39
C ASN A 137 3.55 3.58 -19.82
N THR A 138 4.59 2.84 -19.44
CA THR A 138 6.00 3.18 -19.72
C THR A 138 6.28 3.48 -21.20
N SER A 139 5.57 2.82 -22.13
CA SER A 139 5.71 3.07 -23.57
C SER A 139 5.40 4.50 -23.99
N LYS A 140 4.49 5.21 -23.30
CA LYS A 140 4.20 6.64 -23.58
C LYS A 140 5.38 7.56 -23.20
N TYR A 141 6.29 7.11 -22.34
CA TYR A 141 7.42 7.89 -21.83
C TYR A 141 8.76 7.60 -22.52
N THR A 142 8.82 6.54 -23.33
CA THR A 142 10.05 6.08 -24.00
C THR A 142 10.02 6.25 -25.52
N ASP A 143 8.92 6.78 -26.09
CA ASP A 143 8.78 6.98 -27.54
C ASP A 143 9.65 8.16 -28.01
N GLU A 144 10.69 7.85 -28.78
CA GLU A 144 11.66 8.82 -29.33
C GLU A 144 11.05 9.75 -30.39
N ASN A 145 9.88 9.39 -30.94
CA ASN A 145 9.15 10.22 -31.91
C ASN A 145 8.12 11.14 -31.25
N ARG A 146 7.94 11.06 -29.93
CA ARG A 146 6.99 11.91 -29.21
C ARG A 146 7.54 13.34 -29.18
N SER A 147 6.72 14.30 -29.61
CA SER A 147 7.00 15.70 -29.33
C SER A 147 7.10 15.88 -27.81
N PRO A 148 8.14 16.54 -27.27
CA PRO A 148 8.26 16.77 -25.82
C PRO A 148 7.11 17.59 -25.20
N TYR A 149 6.19 18.07 -26.04
CA TYR A 149 5.07 18.94 -25.69
C TYR A 149 3.76 18.38 -26.27
N ASP A 150 3.34 17.21 -25.80
CA ASP A 150 1.94 16.83 -25.88
C ASP A 150 1.17 17.67 -24.84
N ASP A 151 0.37 18.62 -25.34
CA ASP A 151 -0.41 19.59 -24.55
C ASP A 151 -1.56 18.93 -23.75
N SER A 152 -1.72 17.60 -23.83
CA SER A 152 -2.66 16.89 -22.97
C SER A 152 -2.25 17.05 -21.48
N LYS A 153 -3.21 17.51 -20.67
CA LYS A 153 -3.02 17.67 -19.23
C LYS A 153 -2.74 16.31 -18.61
N GLN A 154 -1.57 16.20 -17.98
CA GLN A 154 -1.14 15.00 -17.28
C GLN A 154 -2.14 14.68 -16.17
N LEU A 155 -2.60 13.42 -16.13
CA LEU A 155 -3.40 12.93 -15.02
C LEU A 155 -2.47 12.41 -13.92
N TYR A 156 -2.68 12.89 -12.70
CA TYR A 156 -2.06 12.37 -11.50
C TYR A 156 -3.06 11.53 -10.75
N ALA A 157 -2.62 10.45 -10.13
CA ALA A 157 -3.51 9.51 -9.45
C ALA A 157 -2.92 9.18 -8.08
N ILE A 158 -3.69 9.32 -7.00
CA ILE A 158 -3.25 9.00 -5.63
C ILE A 158 -4.09 7.83 -5.12
N LYS A 159 -3.42 6.79 -4.61
CA LYS A 159 -4.10 5.66 -3.95
C LYS A 159 -4.74 6.12 -2.64
N ASP A 160 -6.02 5.82 -2.47
CA ASP A 160 -6.85 6.32 -1.37
C ASP A 160 -7.85 5.27 -0.86
N TYR A 161 -8.63 5.63 0.16
CA TYR A 161 -9.67 4.78 0.74
C TYR A 161 -11.01 5.52 0.81
N ASP A 162 -12.05 4.89 0.27
CA ASP A 162 -13.43 5.34 0.34
C ASP A 162 -14.07 4.77 1.60
N GLU A 163 -14.11 5.57 2.68
CA GLU A 163 -14.63 5.17 3.99
C GLU A 163 -16.12 4.78 3.94
N VAL A 164 -16.89 5.32 3.00
CA VAL A 164 -18.33 5.04 2.89
C VAL A 164 -18.58 3.68 2.25
N ASN A 165 -17.79 3.33 1.24
CA ASN A 165 -17.91 2.06 0.53
C ASN A 165 -16.91 0.99 1.00
N GLU A 166 -16.12 1.30 2.02
CA GLU A 166 -15.09 0.45 2.64
C GLU A 166 -14.13 -0.19 1.61
N LYS A 167 -13.69 0.59 0.62
CA LYS A 167 -12.87 0.08 -0.49
C LYS A 167 -11.74 1.04 -0.85
N GLU A 168 -10.65 0.47 -1.34
CA GLU A 168 -9.58 1.26 -1.93
C GLU A 168 -10.01 1.86 -3.27
N ILE A 169 -9.60 3.11 -3.51
CA ILE A 169 -9.87 3.84 -4.75
C ILE A 169 -8.61 4.54 -5.24
N MET A 170 -8.66 4.98 -6.49
CA MET A 170 -7.60 5.80 -7.08
C MET A 170 -8.20 7.17 -7.40
N VAL A 171 -7.83 8.19 -6.64
CA VAL A 171 -8.37 9.55 -6.82
C VAL A 171 -7.53 10.28 -7.87
N GLY A 172 -8.20 10.86 -8.86
CA GLY A 172 -7.54 11.54 -9.98
C GLY A 172 -7.38 13.04 -9.73
N TYR A 173 -6.30 13.62 -10.25
CA TYR A 173 -5.99 15.03 -10.16
C TYR A 173 -5.45 15.55 -11.50
N GLN A 174 -5.90 16.73 -11.92
CA GLN A 174 -5.42 17.40 -13.12
C GLN A 174 -5.13 18.88 -12.86
N GLU A 175 -4.27 19.46 -13.71
CA GLU A 175 -3.93 20.87 -13.63
C GLU A 175 -5.14 21.77 -13.93
N ASN A 176 -5.48 22.65 -13.01
CA ASN A 176 -6.53 23.66 -13.17
C ASN A 176 -5.99 24.95 -13.84
N ALA A 177 -6.83 25.98 -13.94
CA ALA A 177 -6.44 27.25 -14.55
C ALA A 177 -5.38 28.05 -13.76
N ASN A 178 -5.14 27.69 -12.49
CA ASN A 178 -4.17 28.34 -11.61
C ASN A 178 -2.81 27.61 -11.59
N ASN A 179 -2.62 26.61 -12.46
CA ASN A 179 -1.44 25.73 -12.47
C ASN A 179 -1.26 24.96 -11.15
N GLU A 180 -2.37 24.50 -10.58
CA GLU A 180 -2.43 23.66 -9.38
C GLU A 180 -3.24 22.40 -9.67
N LEU A 181 -2.94 21.32 -8.95
CA LEU A 181 -3.68 20.07 -9.05
C LEU A 181 -5.03 20.17 -8.32
N GLU A 182 -6.09 20.01 -9.09
CA GLU A 182 -7.47 19.90 -8.64
C GLU A 182 -7.97 18.47 -8.85
N GLU A 183 -8.80 18.01 -7.92
CA GLU A 183 -9.41 16.68 -7.99
C GLU A 183 -10.37 16.61 -9.17
N ILE A 184 -10.38 15.48 -9.89
CA ILE A 184 -11.39 15.22 -10.91
C ILE A 184 -12.60 14.52 -10.26
N ASN A 185 -13.80 14.78 -10.77
CA ASN A 185 -15.06 14.32 -10.15
C ASN A 185 -15.28 12.79 -10.13
N GLU A 186 -14.36 11.99 -10.68
CA GLU A 186 -14.51 10.53 -10.75
C GLU A 186 -13.19 9.79 -10.44
N PRO A 187 -13.26 8.62 -9.79
CA PRO A 187 -12.08 7.78 -9.57
C PRO A 187 -11.42 7.35 -10.89
N VAL A 188 -10.09 7.23 -10.87
CA VAL A 188 -9.30 6.75 -12.00
C VAL A 188 -9.59 5.27 -12.24
N VAL A 189 -10.23 4.98 -13.36
CA VAL A 189 -10.53 3.63 -13.84
C VAL A 189 -9.72 3.30 -15.10
N PRO A 190 -9.61 2.02 -15.52
CA PRO A 190 -8.80 1.63 -16.67
C PRO A 190 -9.11 2.41 -17.96
N SER A 191 -10.39 2.74 -18.22
CA SER A 191 -10.78 3.47 -19.44
C SER A 191 -10.20 4.89 -19.48
N ILE A 192 -10.30 5.64 -18.38
CA ILE A 192 -9.74 7.01 -18.26
C ILE A 192 -8.24 7.00 -18.51
N ALA A 193 -7.58 5.92 -18.10
CA ALA A 193 -6.14 5.80 -18.14
C ALA A 193 -5.53 5.28 -19.43
N GLU A 194 -6.28 4.53 -20.21
CA GLU A 194 -5.85 4.16 -21.56
C GLU A 194 -5.77 5.42 -22.43
N GLU A 195 -6.72 6.34 -22.24
CA GLU A 195 -6.81 7.62 -22.94
C GLU A 195 -5.79 8.64 -22.43
N SER A 196 -5.51 8.65 -21.13
CA SER A 196 -4.61 9.64 -20.51
C SER A 196 -3.18 9.14 -20.36
N GLU A 197 -2.23 10.06 -20.26
CA GLU A 197 -0.95 9.79 -19.61
C GLU A 197 -1.18 9.86 -18.09
N ILE A 198 -0.73 8.86 -17.33
CA ILE A 198 -0.98 8.80 -15.87
C ILE A 198 0.32 8.66 -15.10
N ILE A 199 0.49 9.50 -14.09
CA ILE A 199 1.51 9.35 -13.05
C ILE A 199 0.79 8.98 -11.75
N VAL A 200 1.10 7.82 -11.21
CA VAL A 200 0.53 7.37 -9.94
C VAL A 200 1.48 7.75 -8.82
N LEU A 201 0.96 8.34 -7.77
CA LEU A 201 1.66 8.62 -6.53
C LEU A 201 1.12 7.72 -5.43
N ASN A 202 2.04 7.18 -4.66
CA ASN A 202 1.73 6.39 -3.48
C ASN A 202 2.82 6.62 -2.43
N ILE A 203 2.65 6.06 -1.24
CA ILE A 203 3.75 5.89 -0.30
C ILE A 203 4.16 4.43 -0.31
N GLY A 204 5.44 4.13 -0.08
CA GLY A 204 5.95 2.77 -0.02
C GLY A 204 7.18 2.65 0.87
N PRO A 205 7.55 1.43 1.29
CA PRO A 205 8.78 1.22 2.03
C PRO A 205 9.99 1.60 1.17
N CYS A 206 11.09 2.00 1.80
CA CYS A 206 12.36 2.13 1.10
C CYS A 206 12.96 0.75 0.87
N THR A 207 12.50 0.08 -0.18
CA THR A 207 13.14 -1.15 -0.66
C THR A 207 14.39 -0.72 -1.40
N GLY A 208 15.59 -1.14 -0.98
CA GLY A 208 16.88 -0.84 -1.63
C GLY A 208 17.04 -1.34 -3.08
N THR A 209 15.92 -1.57 -3.77
CA THR A 209 15.74 -1.94 -5.18
C THR A 209 15.17 -0.79 -6.01
N ASP A 210 15.17 0.46 -5.51
CA ASP A 210 14.95 1.61 -6.40
C ASP A 210 16.10 1.66 -7.41
N PRO A 211 15.84 1.62 -8.73
CA PRO A 211 16.88 1.71 -9.75
C PRO A 211 17.82 2.89 -9.59
N ILE A 212 17.29 4.06 -9.21
CA ILE A 212 18.09 5.28 -9.08
C ILE A 212 19.01 5.15 -7.86
N GLY A 213 18.44 4.72 -6.74
CA GLY A 213 19.15 4.41 -5.51
C GLY A 213 20.20 3.29 -5.68
N GLU A 214 19.90 2.24 -6.42
CA GLU A 214 20.75 1.07 -6.65
C GLU A 214 21.92 1.39 -7.60
N LEU A 215 21.67 2.12 -8.70
CA LEU A 215 22.71 2.53 -9.66
C LEU A 215 23.76 3.45 -9.04
N ARG A 216 23.40 4.18 -7.97
CA ARG A 216 24.27 5.20 -7.36
C ARG A 216 24.68 4.91 -5.93
N GLY A 217 24.25 3.78 -5.36
CA GLY A 217 24.46 3.50 -3.94
C GLY A 217 23.81 4.54 -3.01
N LEU A 218 22.75 5.20 -3.50
CA LEU A 218 21.95 6.20 -2.80
C LEU A 218 20.73 5.59 -2.11
N GLY A 219 20.46 4.29 -2.33
CA GLY A 219 19.36 3.59 -1.66
C GLY A 219 19.48 3.72 -0.14
N CYS A 220 18.33 3.75 0.55
CA CYS A 220 18.33 3.65 2.00
C CYS A 220 19.19 2.45 2.38
N ASN A 221 20.15 2.67 3.28
CA ASN A 221 21.00 1.62 3.83
C ASN A 221 20.13 0.64 4.63
N SER A 222 19.34 -0.20 3.96
CA SER A 222 18.83 -1.43 4.54
C SER A 222 20.07 -2.29 4.70
N GLY A 223 20.64 -2.26 5.91
CA GLY A 223 21.80 -3.03 6.28
C GLY A 223 21.60 -4.47 5.84
N GLY A 224 22.21 -4.83 4.72
CA GLY A 224 22.31 -6.20 4.26
C GLY A 224 23.15 -6.92 5.30
N GLY A 225 22.46 -7.50 6.28
CA GLY A 225 23.05 -8.42 7.23
C GLY A 225 23.63 -9.59 6.46
N GLY A 226 24.92 -9.48 6.12
CA GLY A 226 25.74 -10.58 5.66
C GLY A 226 25.85 -11.58 6.80
N GLY A 227 24.85 -12.45 6.91
CA GLY A 227 24.86 -13.61 7.79
C GLY A 227 25.89 -14.62 7.29
N GLY A 228 27.13 -14.45 7.73
CA GLY A 228 28.17 -15.44 7.60
C GLY A 228 27.86 -16.70 8.41
N GLY A 229 28.20 -17.85 7.83
CA GLY A 229 28.66 -19.04 8.55
C GLY A 229 27.64 -19.87 9.33
N GLY A 230 27.33 -21.05 8.77
CA GLY A 230 27.32 -22.30 9.55
C GLY A 230 26.05 -22.69 10.30
N GLN A 231 25.17 -23.43 9.62
CA GLN A 231 24.55 -24.72 10.02
C GLN A 231 23.49 -25.08 8.95
N GLY A 232 23.26 -26.36 8.67
CA GLY A 232 22.38 -26.79 7.57
C GLY A 232 20.92 -26.46 7.86
N LEU A 233 20.40 -25.35 7.30
CA LEU A 233 18.98 -25.01 7.36
C LEU A 233 18.19 -25.92 6.42
N ASP A 234 17.07 -26.45 6.90
CA ASP A 234 16.01 -26.95 6.03
C ASP A 234 15.37 -25.73 5.36
N ARG A 235 15.32 -25.74 4.04
CA ARG A 235 14.71 -24.64 3.26
C ARG A 235 13.39 -25.13 2.70
N HIS A 236 12.32 -24.42 3.00
CA HIS A 236 11.03 -24.61 2.33
C HIS A 236 10.72 -23.40 1.45
N TYR A 237 9.86 -23.58 0.45
CA TYR A 237 9.55 -22.55 -0.52
C TYR A 237 8.08 -22.55 -0.91
N ILE A 238 7.55 -21.38 -1.27
CA ILE A 238 6.25 -21.27 -1.96
C ILE A 238 6.47 -21.53 -3.45
N ARG A 239 6.70 -22.78 -3.88
CA ARG A 239 7.13 -23.08 -5.26
C ARG A 239 6.34 -22.36 -6.35
N ASN A 240 5.01 -22.39 -6.28
CA ASN A 240 4.20 -21.61 -7.20
C ASN A 240 3.00 -20.95 -6.53
N MET A 241 2.60 -19.78 -7.05
CA MET A 241 1.45 -19.02 -6.58
C MET A 241 0.67 -18.38 -7.75
N THR A 242 -0.65 -18.39 -7.66
CA THR A 242 -1.59 -17.65 -8.49
C THR A 242 -2.48 -16.83 -7.56
N VAL A 243 -2.47 -15.51 -7.70
CA VAL A 243 -3.48 -14.61 -7.11
C VAL A 243 -4.63 -14.51 -8.10
N ARG A 244 -5.88 -14.76 -7.66
CA ARG A 244 -7.08 -14.78 -8.51
C ARG A 244 -7.96 -13.54 -8.34
N GLU A 245 -7.90 -12.94 -7.16
CA GLU A 245 -8.59 -11.70 -6.84
C GLU A 245 -7.53 -10.64 -6.58
N ASN A 246 -7.71 -9.45 -7.17
CA ASN A 246 -6.85 -8.30 -6.91
C ASN A 246 -7.64 -7.34 -6.03
N LYS A 247 -7.16 -7.03 -4.83
CA LYS A 247 -7.91 -6.19 -3.88
C LYS A 247 -7.55 -4.70 -4.02
N GLU A 248 -6.35 -4.43 -4.53
CA GLU A 248 -5.85 -3.11 -4.93
C GLU A 248 -6.69 -2.42 -6.04
N PRO A 249 -6.76 -1.07 -6.06
CA PRO A 249 -7.40 -0.27 -7.11
C PRO A 249 -6.50 -0.08 -8.34
N TRP A 250 -7.07 0.15 -9.53
CA TRP A 250 -6.29 0.30 -10.75
C TRP A 250 -5.49 1.62 -10.73
N PRO A 251 -4.24 1.70 -11.22
CA PRO A 251 -3.42 0.66 -11.90
C PRO A 251 -2.49 -0.13 -10.99
N GLU A 252 -2.66 -0.03 -9.67
CA GLU A 252 -1.76 -0.67 -8.70
C GLU A 252 -1.74 -2.19 -8.85
N ARG A 253 -0.70 -2.77 -8.26
CA ARG A 253 -0.40 -4.20 -8.25
C ARG A 253 -0.58 -4.74 -6.85
N SER A 254 -0.89 -6.02 -6.77
CA SER A 254 -0.85 -6.77 -5.52
C SER A 254 0.59 -6.94 -5.03
N ASP A 255 0.97 -6.19 -4.00
CA ASP A 255 2.21 -6.41 -3.26
C ASP A 255 1.97 -7.55 -2.25
N VAL A 256 2.22 -8.78 -2.68
CA VAL A 256 1.95 -9.96 -1.84
C VAL A 256 3.09 -10.14 -0.84
N THR A 257 2.71 -10.20 0.43
CA THR A 257 3.61 -10.33 1.58
C THR A 257 3.22 -11.57 2.38
N LEU A 258 4.19 -12.17 3.09
CA LEU A 258 3.92 -13.23 4.07
C LEU A 258 4.40 -12.86 5.46
N VAL A 259 3.72 -13.39 6.47
CA VAL A 259 4.27 -13.57 7.82
C VAL A 259 4.24 -15.07 8.11
N GLY A 260 5.35 -15.60 8.63
CA GLY A 260 5.49 -17.01 8.93
C GLY A 260 5.92 -17.26 10.38
N PHE A 261 5.50 -18.38 10.94
CA PHE A 261 5.97 -18.90 12.22
C PHE A 261 6.21 -20.40 12.12
N LYS A 262 6.95 -20.95 13.09
CA LYS A 262 7.23 -22.37 13.25
C LYS A 262 7.22 -22.68 14.74
N THR A 263 6.74 -23.85 15.10
CA THR A 263 6.90 -24.36 16.46
C THR A 263 7.09 -25.86 16.47
N LEU A 264 7.61 -26.38 17.58
CA LEU A 264 7.63 -27.81 17.85
C LEU A 264 6.30 -28.24 18.48
N GLY A 265 5.82 -29.43 18.12
CA GLY A 265 4.64 -30.06 18.70
C GLY A 265 4.79 -30.56 20.14
N LEU A 266 5.74 -30.04 20.92
CA LEU A 266 5.95 -30.44 22.31
C LEU A 266 5.01 -29.66 23.24
N PRO A 267 4.54 -30.28 24.34
CA PRO A 267 3.81 -29.58 25.40
C PRO A 267 4.64 -28.44 26.02
N TYR A 268 3.91 -27.48 26.57
CA TYR A 268 4.24 -26.12 27.06
C TYR A 268 5.51 -25.93 27.94
N ASP A 269 6.24 -26.98 28.32
CA ASP A 269 7.31 -26.91 29.34
C ASP A 269 8.71 -26.54 28.79
N ASN A 270 8.85 -26.29 27.49
CA ASN A 270 10.12 -25.83 26.87
C ASN A 270 10.12 -24.32 26.60
N GLY A 271 9.83 -23.52 27.62
CA GLY A 271 9.99 -22.06 27.62
C GLY A 271 9.05 -21.28 26.66
N PRO A 272 8.90 -19.96 26.86
CA PRO A 272 7.91 -19.15 26.13
C PRO A 272 8.16 -19.04 24.61
N CYS A 273 9.35 -19.42 24.13
CA CYS A 273 9.79 -19.11 22.76
C CYS A 273 9.89 -20.31 21.80
N GLY A 274 10.05 -21.56 22.27
CA GLY A 274 10.47 -22.63 21.36
C GLY A 274 11.82 -22.32 20.67
N TYR A 275 12.24 -23.14 19.70
CA TYR A 275 13.47 -22.88 18.92
C TYR A 275 13.23 -21.77 17.88
N SER A 276 14.22 -20.89 17.69
CA SER A 276 14.15 -19.80 16.72
C SER A 276 13.97 -20.32 15.29
N ILE A 277 13.43 -19.45 14.44
CA ILE A 277 13.39 -19.62 12.99
C ILE A 277 14.13 -18.41 12.46
N THR A 278 15.25 -18.62 11.80
CA THR A 278 15.80 -17.58 10.94
C THR A 278 14.96 -17.59 9.67
N GLY A 279 14.50 -16.44 9.17
CA GLY A 279 13.82 -16.34 7.87
C GLY A 279 12.32 -16.02 7.91
N ALA A 280 11.67 -16.10 9.08
CA ALA A 280 10.37 -15.51 9.32
C ALA A 280 10.40 -14.79 10.66
N SER A 281 9.99 -13.51 10.66
CA SER A 281 9.67 -12.65 11.81
C SER A 281 10.10 -13.21 13.18
N ASP A 282 11.17 -12.62 13.75
CA ASP A 282 11.59 -12.92 15.12
C ASP A 282 10.37 -12.89 16.05
N CYS A 283 10.27 -13.88 16.94
CA CYS A 283 9.27 -13.97 18.01
C CYS A 283 9.20 -12.70 18.88
N LEU A 284 10.19 -11.82 18.79
CA LEU A 284 10.31 -10.66 19.66
C LEU A 284 10.11 -9.30 18.97
N ASN A 285 10.30 -9.12 17.64
CA ASN A 285 10.41 -7.74 17.13
C ASN A 285 9.92 -7.37 15.71
N GLU A 286 9.47 -8.26 14.82
CA GLU A 286 9.15 -7.77 13.45
C GLU A 286 7.90 -8.40 12.83
N PRO A 287 6.69 -7.91 13.14
CA PRO A 287 5.48 -8.42 12.51
C PRO A 287 5.29 -7.96 11.06
N GLU A 288 6.09 -7.02 10.52
CA GLU A 288 5.87 -6.40 9.19
C GLU A 288 5.82 -7.34 7.96
N GLY A 289 6.12 -8.62 8.14
CA GLY A 289 6.12 -9.61 7.07
C GLY A 289 7.25 -9.39 6.06
N ARG A 290 7.48 -10.41 5.24
CA ARG A 290 8.46 -10.37 4.17
C ARG A 290 7.76 -10.22 2.83
N TYR A 291 8.13 -9.18 2.09
CA TYR A 291 7.69 -8.99 0.72
C TYR A 291 8.10 -10.21 -0.10
N ILE A 292 7.13 -10.78 -0.80
CA ILE A 292 7.32 -11.99 -1.61
C ILE A 292 7.53 -11.58 -3.06
N GLN A 293 6.53 -10.88 -3.63
CA GLN A 293 6.42 -10.62 -5.05
C GLN A 293 5.26 -9.65 -5.36
N GLU A 294 5.51 -8.76 -6.30
CA GLU A 294 4.50 -7.96 -7.01
C GLU A 294 3.78 -8.80 -8.07
N PHE A 295 2.45 -8.95 -7.96
CA PHE A 295 1.64 -9.58 -9.00
C PHE A 295 1.02 -8.54 -9.92
N LYS A 296 1.41 -8.58 -11.20
CA LYS A 296 0.84 -7.70 -12.22
C LYS A 296 -0.64 -8.03 -12.42
N ARG A 297 -1.50 -7.03 -12.57
CA ARG A 297 -2.92 -7.22 -12.92
C ARG A 297 -3.17 -8.19 -14.07
N LYS A 298 -2.35 -8.12 -15.13
CA LYS A 298 -2.46 -9.03 -16.27
C LYS A 298 -2.17 -10.49 -15.91
N TRP A 299 -1.36 -10.75 -14.89
CA TRP A 299 -1.11 -12.09 -14.39
C TRP A 299 -2.32 -12.59 -13.60
N ILE A 300 -2.92 -11.73 -12.77
CA ILE A 300 -4.13 -12.04 -12.01
C ILE A 300 -5.29 -12.35 -12.96
N ARG A 301 -5.57 -11.49 -13.94
CA ARG A 301 -6.65 -11.67 -14.94
C ARG A 301 -6.52 -12.97 -15.76
N ASN A 302 -5.30 -13.40 -16.03
CA ASN A 302 -5.03 -14.62 -16.80
C ASN A 302 -4.76 -15.83 -15.90
N GLU A 303 -4.93 -15.69 -14.59
CA GLU A 303 -4.61 -16.71 -13.58
C GLU A 303 -3.20 -17.30 -13.73
N ASN A 304 -2.24 -16.48 -14.15
CA ASN A 304 -0.87 -16.89 -14.39
C ASN A 304 -0.25 -17.38 -13.08
N GLN A 305 0.31 -18.58 -13.13
CA GLN A 305 1.09 -19.12 -12.05
C GLN A 305 2.51 -18.53 -12.08
N GLN A 306 2.97 -18.01 -10.94
CA GLN A 306 4.32 -17.49 -10.76
C GLN A 306 5.12 -18.44 -9.87
N THR A 307 6.35 -18.74 -10.26
CA THR A 307 7.27 -19.49 -9.41
C THR A 307 7.87 -18.57 -8.36
N ILE A 308 7.61 -18.86 -7.09
CA ILE A 308 8.01 -18.02 -5.95
C ILE A 308 9.04 -18.78 -5.12
N ASN A 309 10.32 -18.68 -5.48
CA ASN A 309 11.40 -19.35 -4.73
C ASN A 309 11.74 -18.60 -3.42
N HIS A 310 10.72 -18.21 -2.65
CA HIS A 310 10.87 -17.51 -1.38
C HIS A 310 11.15 -18.51 -0.26
N VAL A 311 12.30 -18.36 0.39
CA VAL A 311 12.77 -19.28 1.44
C VAL A 311 12.02 -19.04 2.74
N ILE A 312 11.40 -20.09 3.26
CA ILE A 312 10.93 -20.24 4.63
C ILE A 312 11.98 -21.10 5.33
N ASP A 313 13.03 -20.46 5.84
CA ASP A 313 14.17 -21.12 6.47
C ASP A 313 13.74 -21.79 7.78
N ALA A 314 14.33 -22.95 8.10
CA ALA A 314 14.04 -23.70 9.31
C ALA A 314 15.32 -24.34 9.85
N TYR A 315 15.61 -24.18 11.14
CA TYR A 315 16.65 -24.99 11.77
C TYR A 315 16.26 -26.48 11.73
N PRO A 316 17.22 -27.38 11.43
CA PRO A 316 16.97 -28.81 11.38
C PRO A 316 16.58 -29.30 12.78
N ASN A 317 15.65 -30.25 12.84
CA ASN A 317 15.14 -30.74 14.10
C ASN A 317 16.11 -31.77 14.71
N PRO A 318 16.59 -31.60 15.94
CA PRO A 318 17.44 -32.60 16.58
C PRO A 318 16.68 -33.88 16.98
N ASN A 319 15.34 -33.91 17.00
CA ASN A 319 14.55 -35.01 17.54
C ASN A 319 13.33 -35.36 16.66
N ASN A 320 12.85 -36.62 16.69
CA ASN A 320 11.64 -37.10 15.98
C ASN A 320 10.34 -36.46 16.50
N VAL A 321 10.23 -35.14 16.43
CA VAL A 321 9.14 -34.32 16.95
C VAL A 321 8.44 -33.67 15.77
N ASP A 322 7.12 -33.69 15.79
CA ASP A 322 6.31 -32.98 14.80
C ASP A 322 6.64 -31.48 14.80
N MET A 323 6.82 -30.90 13.62
CA MET A 323 6.97 -29.47 13.46
C MET A 323 5.73 -28.89 12.82
N TYR A 324 5.39 -27.67 13.20
CA TYR A 324 4.27 -26.95 12.60
C TYR A 324 4.77 -25.65 11.99
N PHE A 325 4.31 -25.34 10.80
CA PHE A 325 4.58 -24.11 10.07
C PHE A 325 3.27 -23.33 9.96
N ALA A 326 3.26 -22.10 10.44
CA ALA A 326 2.14 -21.21 10.25
C ALA A 326 2.49 -20.16 9.20
N LEU A 327 1.57 -19.87 8.29
CA LEU A 327 1.75 -18.87 7.24
C LEU A 327 0.49 -18.00 7.16
N VAL A 328 0.70 -16.70 7.02
CA VAL A 328 -0.32 -15.71 6.68
C VAL A 328 0.14 -15.02 5.40
N ILE A 329 -0.67 -15.06 4.35
CA ILE A 329 -0.39 -14.42 3.05
C ILE A 329 -1.41 -13.32 2.84
N PHE A 330 -0.98 -12.11 2.56
CA PHE A 330 -1.83 -10.92 2.46
C PHE A 330 -1.27 -9.91 1.45
N GLU A 331 -2.08 -8.91 1.07
CA GLU A 331 -1.59 -7.71 0.37
C GLU A 331 -1.14 -6.70 1.41
N ARG A 332 0.09 -6.21 1.29
CA ARG A 332 0.59 -5.18 2.20
C ARG A 332 0.13 -3.82 1.72
N ASP A 333 -0.64 -3.15 2.55
CA ASP A 333 -0.94 -1.73 2.38
C ASP A 333 0.02 -0.87 3.20
N ASN A 334 0.18 0.37 2.78
CA ASN A 334 0.92 1.37 3.54
C ASN A 334 -0.04 2.21 4.39
N TRP A 335 0.53 2.98 5.32
CA TRP A 335 -0.21 3.95 6.12
C TRP A 335 -1.12 4.84 5.23
N PRO A 336 -2.36 5.18 5.67
CA PRO A 336 -2.95 4.94 6.98
C PRO A 336 -3.73 3.63 7.12
N ALA A 337 -3.42 2.59 6.32
CA ALA A 337 -4.05 1.29 6.51
C ALA A 337 -3.88 0.78 7.94
N SER A 338 -4.98 0.31 8.52
CA SER A 338 -5.02 -0.16 9.90
C SER A 338 -4.12 -1.39 10.10
N LYS A 339 -3.50 -1.49 11.27
CA LYS A 339 -2.78 -2.71 11.68
C LYS A 339 -3.80 -3.81 12.00
N ARG A 340 -3.80 -4.86 11.18
CA ARG A 340 -4.56 -6.08 11.41
C ARG A 340 -3.75 -7.05 12.26
N THR A 341 -4.45 -7.83 13.06
CA THR A 341 -3.87 -8.81 13.97
C THR A 341 -4.53 -10.15 13.74
N VAL A 342 -3.74 -11.18 13.42
CA VAL A 342 -4.21 -12.52 13.08
C VAL A 342 -3.58 -13.54 14.02
N GLY A 343 -4.41 -14.15 14.86
CA GLY A 343 -4.03 -15.25 15.75
C GLY A 343 -3.91 -16.59 15.02
N ILE A 344 -2.92 -17.37 15.41
CA ILE A 344 -2.62 -18.72 14.91
C ILE A 344 -2.42 -19.62 16.13
N ASP A 345 -3.37 -20.53 16.33
CA ASP A 345 -3.33 -21.49 17.43
C ASP A 345 -2.52 -22.72 17.03
N PHE A 346 -1.50 -23.02 17.82
CA PHE A 346 -0.69 -24.22 17.65
C PHE A 346 -1.22 -25.37 18.51
N PRO A 347 -1.00 -26.64 18.11
CA PRO A 347 -1.53 -27.80 18.84
C PRO A 347 -0.96 -27.99 20.25
N ASN A 348 0.12 -27.27 20.59
CA ASN A 348 0.69 -27.22 21.94
C ASN A 348 -0.01 -26.20 22.86
N GLY A 349 -1.08 -25.55 22.40
CA GLY A 349 -1.83 -24.55 23.16
C GLY A 349 -1.25 -23.13 23.10
N VAL A 350 -0.17 -22.91 22.35
CA VAL A 350 0.40 -21.58 22.13
C VAL A 350 -0.31 -20.89 20.97
N THR A 351 -0.78 -19.66 21.18
CA THR A 351 -1.23 -18.78 20.10
C THR A 351 -0.08 -17.85 19.71
N ARG A 352 0.21 -17.76 18.41
CA ARG A 352 1.08 -16.71 17.85
C ARG A 352 0.26 -15.72 17.07
N THR A 353 0.77 -14.51 16.95
CA THR A 353 0.05 -13.40 16.37
C THR A 353 0.87 -12.78 15.25
N ALA A 354 0.35 -12.81 14.03
CA ALA A 354 0.85 -11.97 12.94
C ALA A 354 0.18 -10.60 13.03
N GLN A 355 0.95 -9.52 12.92
CA GLN A 355 0.40 -8.18 12.73
C GLN A 355 0.83 -7.66 11.36
N PHE A 356 -0.05 -7.02 10.60
CA PHE A 356 0.31 -6.47 9.30
C PHE A 356 -0.65 -5.35 8.93
N ARG A 357 -0.24 -4.43 8.06
CA ARG A 357 -1.14 -3.40 7.52
C ARG A 357 -1.83 -3.91 6.26
N SER A 358 -3.16 -3.88 6.29
CA SER A 358 -3.98 -4.07 5.10
C SER A 358 -5.37 -3.50 5.33
N TRP A 359 -6.01 -2.96 4.29
CA TRP A 359 -7.45 -2.69 4.31
C TRP A 359 -8.26 -3.99 4.24
N ASP A 360 -7.72 -4.98 3.53
CA ASP A 360 -8.38 -6.24 3.28
C ASP A 360 -7.96 -7.34 4.23
N SER A 361 -8.76 -8.41 4.24
CA SER A 361 -8.43 -9.64 4.96
C SER A 361 -7.25 -10.36 4.30
N GLU A 362 -6.61 -11.28 5.01
CA GLU A 362 -5.57 -12.14 4.43
C GLU A 362 -6.13 -13.01 3.29
N TYR A 363 -5.29 -13.34 2.31
CA TYR A 363 -5.63 -14.33 1.28
C TYR A 363 -5.74 -15.73 1.85
N ASN A 364 -4.82 -16.07 2.74
CA ASN A 364 -4.84 -17.35 3.42
C ASN A 364 -4.09 -17.29 4.74
N LYS A 365 -4.61 -18.06 5.69
CA LYS A 365 -3.93 -18.43 6.93
C LYS A 365 -3.93 -19.94 7.05
N VAL A 366 -2.75 -20.52 7.24
CA VAL A 366 -2.60 -21.97 7.36
C VAL A 366 -1.65 -22.34 8.48
N LEU A 367 -1.96 -23.47 9.12
CA LEU A 367 -1.02 -24.25 9.92
C LEU A 367 -0.73 -25.60 9.22
N VAL A 368 0.52 -25.81 8.79
CA VAL A 368 0.97 -27.03 8.13
C VAL A 368 1.79 -27.88 9.09
N LYS A 369 1.38 -29.13 9.28
CA LYS A 369 2.14 -30.11 10.05
C LYS A 369 3.20 -30.77 9.16
N ASN A 370 4.46 -30.62 9.53
CA ASN A 370 5.58 -31.32 8.95
C ASN A 370 5.93 -32.53 9.85
N LYS A 371 5.63 -33.73 9.36
CA LYS A 371 5.90 -34.99 10.08
C LYS A 371 7.41 -35.23 10.09
N SER A 372 8.00 -35.54 11.24
CA SER A 372 9.43 -35.87 11.30
C SER A 372 9.71 -37.08 10.40
N ALA A 373 10.55 -36.92 9.39
CA ALA A 373 11.18 -38.05 8.74
C ALA A 373 12.21 -38.65 9.70
N SER A 374 12.36 -39.97 9.72
CA SER A 374 13.35 -40.69 10.54
C SER A 374 14.82 -40.35 10.24
N GLN A 375 15.08 -39.37 9.36
CA GLN A 375 16.40 -38.91 8.92
C GLN A 375 16.60 -37.38 9.03
N GLY A 376 15.77 -36.67 9.82
CA GLY A 376 16.05 -35.28 10.19
C GLY A 376 15.83 -34.22 9.10
N VAL A 377 15.46 -34.60 7.87
CA VAL A 377 15.02 -33.66 6.84
C VAL A 377 13.51 -33.56 6.88
N SER A 378 13.04 -32.40 7.32
CA SER A 378 11.62 -32.12 7.37
C SER A 378 11.12 -31.77 5.96
N LYS A 379 9.90 -32.21 5.59
CA LYS A 379 9.33 -31.98 4.25
C LYS A 379 7.96 -31.34 4.34
N ILE A 380 7.79 -30.17 3.71
CA ILE A 380 6.47 -29.53 3.52
C ILE A 380 5.89 -29.90 2.13
N ASP A 381 6.66 -30.62 1.31
CA ASP A 381 6.24 -31.13 0.00
C ASP A 381 4.83 -31.74 -0.01
N GLY A 382 3.99 -31.20 -0.89
CA GLY A 382 2.63 -31.71 -1.16
C GLY A 382 1.50 -30.91 -0.51
N TYR A 383 1.80 -29.90 0.31
CA TYR A 383 0.78 -28.96 0.77
C TYR A 383 0.38 -28.00 -0.36
N SER A 384 -0.91 -27.91 -0.64
CA SER A 384 -1.47 -26.98 -1.63
C SER A 384 -2.74 -26.34 -1.09
N VAL A 385 -2.92 -25.07 -1.46
CA VAL A 385 -4.15 -24.31 -1.26
C VAL A 385 -4.68 -23.97 -2.64
N ASP A 386 -5.99 -24.15 -2.81
CA ASP A 386 -6.74 -23.75 -3.98
C ASP A 386 -8.10 -23.23 -3.48
N ASN A 387 -8.22 -21.90 -3.34
CA ASN A 387 -9.45 -21.24 -2.89
C ASN A 387 -9.85 -20.10 -3.86
N SER A 388 -10.96 -19.40 -3.60
CA SER A 388 -11.45 -18.36 -4.53
C SER A 388 -10.47 -17.22 -4.78
N THR A 389 -9.55 -16.93 -3.84
CA THR A 389 -8.69 -15.74 -3.88
C THR A 389 -7.24 -16.04 -4.26
N ILE A 390 -6.72 -17.21 -3.87
CA ILE A 390 -5.33 -17.61 -4.08
C ILE A 390 -5.20 -19.12 -4.30
N ARG A 391 -4.23 -19.51 -5.13
CA ARG A 391 -3.76 -20.88 -5.27
C ARG A 391 -2.25 -20.90 -5.10
N TYR A 392 -1.73 -21.79 -4.25
CA TYR A 392 -0.30 -21.97 -4.12
C TYR A 392 0.06 -23.38 -3.65
N ASN A 393 1.31 -23.77 -3.87
CA ASN A 393 1.85 -25.01 -3.33
C ASN A 393 3.17 -24.75 -2.62
N LEU A 394 3.35 -25.44 -1.50
CA LEU A 394 4.61 -25.43 -0.76
C LEU A 394 5.47 -26.60 -1.22
N GLY A 395 6.78 -26.44 -1.05
CA GLY A 395 7.71 -27.54 -1.23
C GLY A 395 9.09 -27.28 -0.67
N ASP A 396 9.96 -28.27 -0.86
CA ASP A 396 11.34 -28.29 -0.35
C ASP A 396 12.38 -27.89 -1.40
#